data_AF-A0A9E0RYD5-F1
#
_entry.id   AF-A0A9E0RYD5-F1
#
_cell.length_a   1.000
_cell.length_b   1.000
_cell.length_c   1.000
_cell.angle_alpha   90.00
_cell.angle_beta   90.00
_cell.angle_gamma   90.00
#
_symmetry.space_group_name_H-M   'P 1'
#
loop_
_entity.id
_entity.type
_entity.pdbx_description
1 polymer ?
#
loop_
_entity_poly.entity_id
_entity_poly.type
_entity_poly.pdbx_seq_one_letter_code
_entity_poly.pdbx_strand_id
1 'polypeptide(L)'
;MADFLTRFAPSPTGQLHLGHAASAWHVWHAAARADGRVLLRIEDIDTTRCRPEYAQQILTDLHWLGFDWPEPVRVQSEHFAEYERVVAQLDGLGLAYRCFLTRSDLEHTTPAPLDAEQEAGLLAAGKPFAWRLSLARARDYLGPAWDALTYS
;
A
#
# COMPACT_ATOMS: atom_id res chain seq x y z
N MET A 1 1.14 -17.55 22.20
CA MET A 1 1.83 -16.26 22.10
C MET A 1 1.52 -15.72 20.73
N ALA A 2 1.11 -14.45 20.60
CA ALA A 2 0.92 -13.86 19.28
C ALA A 2 2.28 -13.86 18.57
N ASP A 3 2.34 -14.50 17.41
CA ASP A 3 3.53 -14.52 16.57
C ASP A 3 3.75 -13.10 16.04
N PHE A 4 4.77 -12.40 16.56
CA PHE A 4 5.06 -11.03 16.15
C PHE A 4 5.56 -11.05 14.70
N LEU A 5 4.76 -10.50 13.78
CA LEU A 5 5.06 -10.49 12.36
C LEU A 5 5.15 -9.05 11.86
N THR A 6 6.30 -8.70 11.30
CA THR A 6 6.52 -7.37 10.71
C THR A 6 7.03 -7.49 9.28
N ARG A 7 7.16 -6.36 8.56
CA ARG A 7 7.73 -6.33 7.22
C ARG A 7 8.61 -5.12 6.96
N PHE A 8 9.68 -5.34 6.20
CA PHE A 8 10.40 -4.29 5.50
C PHE A 8 9.89 -4.23 4.05
N ALA A 9 9.53 -3.03 3.58
CA ALA A 9 8.81 -2.86 2.31
C ALA A 9 9.44 -1.76 1.43
N PRO A 10 10.63 -1.97 0.85
CA PRO A 10 11.31 -0.97 0.04
C PRO A 10 10.75 -0.90 -1.39
N SER A 11 10.71 0.31 -1.95
CA SER A 11 10.44 0.52 -3.38
C SER A 11 11.75 0.48 -4.19
N PRO A 12 11.83 -0.27 -5.30
CA PRO A 12 13.03 -0.40 -6.11
C PRO A 12 13.21 0.78 -7.08
N THR A 13 13.22 2.01 -6.55
CA THR A 13 13.39 3.27 -7.32
C THR A 13 14.82 3.82 -7.27
N GLY A 14 15.73 3.12 -6.58
CA GLY A 14 17.12 3.49 -6.41
C GLY A 14 17.84 2.49 -5.49
N GLN A 15 19.14 2.72 -5.29
CA GLN A 15 19.94 1.92 -4.35
C GLN A 15 19.51 2.15 -2.90
N LEU A 16 19.76 1.18 -2.03
CA LEU A 16 19.61 1.39 -0.59
C LEU A 16 20.60 2.45 -0.11
N HIS A 17 20.15 3.31 0.81
CA HIS A 17 20.97 4.32 1.46
C HIS A 17 20.87 4.14 2.97
N LEU A 18 21.63 4.92 3.74
CA LEU A 18 21.71 4.77 5.20
C LEU A 18 20.34 4.79 5.90
N GLY A 19 19.42 5.66 5.47
CA GLY A 19 18.04 5.67 5.98
C GLY A 19 17.28 4.35 5.79
N HIS A 20 17.49 3.64 4.68
CA HIS A 20 16.92 2.31 4.46
C HIS A 20 17.57 1.28 5.37
N ALA A 21 18.90 1.29 5.50
CA ALA A 21 19.62 0.38 6.40
C ALA A 21 19.17 0.57 7.86
N ALA A 22 19.01 1.82 8.31
CA ALA A 22 18.49 2.13 9.64
C ALA A 22 17.05 1.65 9.85
N SER A 23 16.20 1.79 8.83
CA SER A 23 14.81 1.32 8.87
C SER A 23 14.74 -0.20 8.92
N ALA A 24 15.52 -0.89 8.08
CA ALA A 24 15.65 -2.34 8.10
C ALA A 24 16.12 -2.80 9.49
N TRP A 25 17.20 -2.22 10.02
CA TRP A 25 17.69 -2.58 11.35
C TRP A 25 16.61 -2.49 12.42
N HIS A 26 15.79 -1.44 12.45
CA HIS A 26 14.69 -1.33 13.41
C HIS A 26 13.65 -2.44 13.25
N VAL A 27 13.29 -2.78 12.01
CA VAL A 27 12.31 -3.85 11.71
C VAL A 27 12.83 -5.21 12.19
N TRP A 28 14.06 -5.58 11.81
CA TRP A 28 14.67 -6.85 12.22
C TRP A 28 14.97 -6.92 13.72
N HIS A 29 15.44 -5.82 14.31
CA HIS A 29 15.69 -5.76 15.74
C HIS A 29 14.39 -5.87 16.56
N ALA A 30 13.29 -5.23 16.11
CA ALA A 30 11.99 -5.36 16.77
C ALA A 30 11.48 -6.81 16.73
N ALA A 31 11.59 -7.48 15.59
CA ALA A 31 11.23 -8.89 15.46
C ALA A 31 12.08 -9.78 16.36
N ALA A 32 13.41 -9.62 16.35
CA ALA A 32 14.31 -10.40 17.20
C ALA A 32 13.99 -10.27 18.70
N ARG A 33 13.65 -9.06 19.17
CA ARG A 33 13.26 -8.81 20.57
C ARG A 33 11.94 -9.47 20.98
N ALA A 34 11.07 -9.73 20.01
CA ALA A 34 9.76 -10.31 20.21
C ALA A 34 9.69 -11.81 19.83
N ASP A 35 10.84 -12.44 19.54
CA ASP A 35 10.90 -13.80 18.96
C ASP A 35 9.99 -13.93 17.73
N GLY A 36 9.97 -12.87 16.92
CA GLY A 36 9.09 -12.69 15.78
C GLY A 36 9.77 -12.86 14.44
N ARG A 37 9.01 -12.63 13.36
CA ARG A 37 9.43 -12.84 11.98
C ARG A 37 9.33 -11.55 11.16
N VAL A 38 10.25 -11.40 10.21
CA VAL A 38 10.25 -10.30 9.24
C VAL A 38 9.97 -10.85 7.85
N LEU A 39 8.96 -10.29 7.18
CA LEU A 39 8.74 -10.50 5.75
C LEU A 39 9.42 -9.39 4.94
N LEU A 40 9.91 -9.76 3.76
CA LEU A 40 10.32 -8.79 2.76
C LEU A 40 9.22 -8.62 1.71
N ARG A 41 8.93 -7.37 1.35
CA ARG A 41 7.97 -7.06 0.27
C ARG A 41 8.53 -5.97 -0.64
N ILE A 42 8.64 -6.24 -1.92
CA ILE A 42 9.08 -5.25 -2.90
C ILE A 42 7.87 -4.41 -3.34
N GLU A 43 7.97 -3.09 -3.14
CA GLU A 43 6.93 -2.10 -3.45
C GLU A 43 7.16 -1.52 -4.86
N ASP A 44 6.99 -2.35 -5.89
CA ASP A 44 7.27 -2.05 -7.31
C ASP A 44 6.07 -1.54 -8.13
N ILE A 45 5.04 -1.01 -7.45
CA ILE A 45 3.78 -0.59 -8.08
C ILE A 45 3.91 0.67 -8.95
N ASP A 46 4.95 1.48 -8.74
CA ASP A 46 5.26 2.60 -9.63
C ASP A 46 6.20 2.15 -10.75
N THR A 47 5.62 1.53 -11.77
CA THR A 47 6.35 0.93 -12.89
C THR A 47 7.22 1.92 -13.67
N THR A 48 6.95 3.23 -13.56
CA THR A 48 7.75 4.26 -14.25
C THR A 48 9.09 4.52 -13.57
N ARG A 49 9.12 4.42 -12.24
CA ARG A 49 10.32 4.66 -11.42
C ARG A 49 11.01 3.38 -10.98
N CYS A 50 10.28 2.28 -10.89
CA CYS A 50 10.82 1.01 -10.44
C CYS A 50 11.69 0.36 -11.50
N ARG A 51 12.77 -0.30 -11.06
CA ARG A 51 13.73 -0.96 -11.94
C ARG A 51 14.13 -2.33 -11.37
N PRO A 52 14.10 -3.41 -12.17
CA PRO A 52 14.46 -4.76 -11.71
C PRO A 52 15.87 -4.84 -11.09
N GLU A 53 16.83 -4.07 -11.62
CA GLU A 53 18.18 -4.03 -11.08
C GLU A 53 18.23 -3.51 -9.64
N TYR A 54 17.38 -2.56 -9.27
CA TYR A 54 17.30 -2.07 -7.90
C TYR A 54 16.60 -3.08 -6.99
N ALA A 55 15.59 -3.81 -7.48
CA ALA A 55 14.99 -4.91 -6.71
C ALA A 55 16.03 -5.97 -6.36
N GLN A 56 16.85 -6.40 -7.32
CA GLN A 56 17.92 -7.37 -7.07
C GLN A 56 19.03 -6.82 -6.14
N GLN A 57 19.38 -5.53 -6.29
CA GLN A 57 20.36 -4.89 -5.42
C GLN A 57 19.86 -4.82 -3.98
N ILE A 58 18.57 -4.51 -3.76
CA ILE A 58 17.95 -4.51 -2.43
C ILE A 58 18.13 -5.86 -1.74
N LEU A 59 17.87 -6.98 -2.44
CA LEU A 59 18.04 -8.32 -1.86
C LEU A 59 19.50 -8.56 -1.46
N THR A 60 20.43 -8.23 -2.36
CA THR A 60 21.87 -8.38 -2.14
C THR A 60 22.35 -7.56 -0.94
N ASP A 61 21.94 -6.29 -0.86
CA ASP A 61 22.35 -5.36 0.20
C ASP A 61 21.79 -5.80 1.56
N LEU A 62 20.55 -6.27 1.62
CA LEU A 62 19.95 -6.73 2.87
C LEU A 62 20.64 -7.99 3.39
N HIS A 63 20.94 -8.97 2.53
CA HIS A 63 21.74 -10.13 2.93
C HIS A 63 23.15 -9.73 3.36
N TRP A 64 23.79 -8.79 2.66
CA TRP A 64 25.12 -8.28 3.03
C TRP A 64 25.10 -7.60 4.42
N LEU A 65 24.01 -6.92 4.78
CA LEU A 65 23.79 -6.34 6.11
C LEU A 65 23.44 -7.39 7.19
N GLY A 66 23.28 -8.67 6.83
CA GLY A 66 22.96 -9.76 7.75
C GLY A 66 21.47 -9.89 8.06
N PHE A 67 20.60 -9.37 7.19
CA PHE A 67 19.15 -9.54 7.30
C PHE A 67 18.67 -10.70 6.43
N ASP A 68 17.87 -11.59 7.03
CA ASP A 68 17.24 -12.72 6.34
C ASP A 68 15.72 -12.67 6.49
N TRP A 69 15.00 -13.27 5.54
CA TRP A 69 13.55 -13.33 5.50
C TRP A 69 13.07 -14.66 4.93
N PRO A 70 11.81 -15.08 5.21
CA PRO A 70 11.22 -16.22 4.54
C PRO A 70 11.01 -15.96 3.05
N GLU A 71 11.35 -16.94 2.22
CA GLU A 71 11.03 -16.97 0.80
C GLU A 71 9.69 -17.68 0.52
N PRO A 72 8.99 -17.35 -0.58
CA PRO A 72 9.35 -16.32 -1.58
C PRO A 72 9.08 -14.89 -1.10
N VAL A 73 9.84 -13.94 -1.64
CA VAL A 73 9.60 -12.50 -1.44
C VAL A 73 8.29 -12.11 -2.13
N ARG A 74 7.47 -11.28 -1.46
CA ARG A 74 6.25 -10.75 -2.10
C ARG A 74 6.60 -9.55 -2.98
N VAL A 75 6.25 -9.61 -4.27
CA VAL A 75 6.43 -8.51 -5.23
C VAL A 75 5.07 -7.92 -5.57
N GLN A 76 4.84 -6.64 -5.27
CA GLN A 76 3.48 -6.06 -5.32
C GLN A 76 2.84 -6.10 -6.71
N SER A 77 3.60 -5.90 -7.77
CA SER A 77 3.11 -5.92 -9.15
C SER A 77 2.52 -7.28 -9.58
N GLU A 78 2.99 -8.38 -8.97
CA GLU A 78 2.46 -9.73 -9.22
C GLU A 78 1.08 -9.97 -8.60
N HIS A 79 0.61 -9.04 -7.76
CA HIS A 79 -0.65 -9.16 -7.00
C HIS A 79 -1.69 -8.10 -7.36
N PHE A 80 -1.59 -7.41 -8.51
CA PHE A 80 -2.57 -6.39 -8.91
C PHE A 80 -4.02 -6.91 -8.96
N ALA A 81 -4.23 -8.14 -9.41
CA ALA A 81 -5.55 -8.78 -9.41
C ALA A 81 -6.16 -8.91 -7.99
N GLU A 82 -5.35 -9.01 -6.94
CA GLU A 82 -5.85 -8.99 -5.56
C GLU A 82 -6.37 -7.61 -5.18
N TYR A 83 -5.65 -6.54 -5.53
CA TYR A 83 -6.08 -5.18 -5.23
C TYR A 83 -7.33 -4.80 -6.01
N GLU A 84 -7.43 -5.18 -7.29
CA GLU A 84 -8.64 -4.97 -8.10
C GLU A 84 -9.86 -5.61 -7.46
N ARG A 85 -9.74 -6.85 -6.95
CA ARG A 85 -10.83 -7.52 -6.23
C ARG A 85 -11.21 -6.80 -4.95
N VAL A 86 -10.23 -6.36 -4.15
CA VAL A 86 -10.49 -5.63 -2.91
C VAL A 86 -11.18 -4.29 -3.20
N VAL A 87 -10.70 -3.56 -4.22
CA VAL A 87 -11.31 -2.29 -4.64
C VAL A 87 -12.74 -2.51 -5.13
N ALA A 88 -12.99 -3.53 -5.95
CA ALA A 88 -14.33 -3.87 -6.41
C ALA A 88 -15.27 -4.25 -5.24
N GLN A 89 -14.75 -4.96 -4.24
CA GLN A 89 -15.52 -5.27 -3.02
C GLN A 89 -15.85 -3.98 -2.23
N LEU A 90 -14.89 -3.08 -2.05
CA LEU A 90 -15.11 -1.82 -1.35
C LEU A 90 -16.09 -0.92 -2.10
N ASP A 91 -16.02 -0.87 -3.43
CA ASP A 91 -16.98 -0.16 -4.30
C ASP A 91 -18.38 -0.76 -4.16
N GLY A 92 -18.50 -2.09 -4.23
CA GLY A 92 -19.78 -2.79 -4.04
C GLY A 92 -20.41 -2.58 -2.65
N LEU A 93 -19.60 -2.27 -1.63
CA LEU A 93 -20.05 -1.89 -0.29
C LEU A 93 -20.33 -0.38 -0.15
N GLY A 94 -20.11 0.42 -1.19
CA GLY A 94 -20.22 1.89 -1.15
C GLY A 94 -19.14 2.56 -0.28
N LEU A 95 -18.05 1.86 0.00
CA LEU A 95 -16.94 2.32 0.83
C LEU A 95 -15.85 2.99 0.02
N ALA A 96 -15.72 2.66 -1.26
CA ALA A 96 -14.85 3.33 -2.21
C ALA A 96 -15.66 4.11 -3.25
N TYR A 97 -15.06 5.13 -3.85
CA TYR A 97 -15.63 5.89 -4.96
C TYR A 97 -14.52 6.38 -5.91
N ARG A 98 -14.89 6.65 -7.16
CA ARG A 98 -13.98 7.21 -8.16
C ARG A 98 -13.88 8.72 -7.99
N CYS A 99 -12.66 9.24 -7.97
CA CYS A 99 -12.37 10.66 -7.89
C CYS A 99 -11.64 11.11 -9.16
N PHE A 100 -12.26 12.04 -9.88
CA PHE A 100 -11.75 12.58 -11.15
C PHE A 100 -10.98 13.90 -10.96
N LEU A 101 -10.83 14.36 -9.71
CA LEU A 101 -10.08 15.57 -9.39
C LEU A 101 -8.59 15.35 -9.66
N THR A 102 -7.97 16.33 -10.31
CA THR A 102 -6.53 16.38 -10.48
C THR A 102 -5.84 16.72 -9.16
N ARG A 103 -4.51 16.60 -9.14
CA ARG A 103 -3.71 16.99 -7.97
C ARG A 103 -3.91 18.47 -7.59
N SER A 104 -4.03 19.36 -8.59
CA SER A 104 -4.26 20.79 -8.36
C SER A 104 -5.67 21.08 -7.84
N ASP A 105 -6.67 20.32 -8.27
CA ASP A 105 -8.04 20.50 -7.80
C ASP A 105 -8.16 20.16 -6.30
N LEU A 106 -7.42 19.15 -5.85
CA LEU A 106 -7.41 18.68 -4.46
C LEU A 106 -6.83 19.71 -3.47
N GLU A 107 -6.06 20.69 -3.95
CA GLU A 107 -5.55 21.78 -3.11
C GLU A 107 -6.67 22.73 -2.66
N HIS A 108 -7.76 22.79 -3.43
CA HIS A 108 -8.86 23.74 -3.23
C HIS A 108 -10.20 23.06 -2.99
N THR A 109 -10.30 21.76 -3.26
CA THR A 109 -11.55 21.00 -3.24
C THR A 109 -11.39 19.71 -2.45
N THR A 110 -12.28 19.48 -1.49
CA THR A 110 -12.36 18.19 -0.81
C THR A 110 -13.04 17.17 -1.74
N PRO A 111 -12.40 16.03 -2.04
CA PRO A 111 -12.98 15.03 -2.92
C PRO A 111 -14.21 14.38 -2.28
N ALA A 112 -15.29 14.25 -3.05
CA ALA A 112 -16.51 13.57 -2.64
C ALA A 112 -17.02 12.65 -3.78
N PRO A 113 -17.85 11.64 -3.47
CA PRO A 113 -18.53 10.85 -4.50
C PRO A 113 -19.37 11.75 -5.40
N LEU A 114 -19.35 11.48 -6.70
CA LEU A 114 -20.24 12.11 -7.66
C LEU A 114 -21.59 11.40 -7.67
N ASP A 115 -22.60 12.05 -8.25
CA ASP A 115 -23.82 11.33 -8.61
C ASP A 115 -23.55 10.35 -9.76
N ALA A 116 -24.43 9.35 -9.90
CA ALA A 116 -24.25 8.25 -10.85
C ALA A 116 -24.26 8.71 -12.32
N GLU A 117 -24.98 9.78 -12.64
CA GLU A 117 -25.08 10.30 -14.01
C GLU A 117 -23.77 11.03 -14.40
N GLN A 118 -23.26 11.87 -13.50
CA GLN A 118 -21.97 12.55 -13.64
C GLN A 118 -20.82 11.56 -13.76
N GLU A 119 -20.77 10.56 -12.87
CA GLU A 119 -19.74 9.52 -12.92
C GLU A 119 -19.78 8.75 -14.25
N ALA A 120 -20.97 8.30 -14.66
CA ALA A 120 -21.14 7.58 -15.93
C ALA A 120 -20.70 8.44 -17.14
N GLY A 121 -21.02 9.73 -17.14
CA GLY A 121 -20.59 10.66 -18.18
C GLY A 121 -19.06 10.81 -18.26
N LEU A 122 -18.38 10.93 -17.11
CA LEU A 122 -16.92 11.04 -17.06
C LEU A 122 -16.22 9.73 -17.47
N LEU A 123 -16.77 8.58 -17.08
CA LEU A 123 -16.30 7.27 -17.50
C LEU A 123 -16.45 7.08 -19.01
N ALA A 124 -17.61 7.43 -19.58
CA ALA A 124 -17.86 7.36 -21.02
C ALA A 124 -16.90 8.27 -21.81
N ALA A 125 -16.50 9.40 -21.23
CA ALA A 125 -15.50 10.31 -21.79
C ALA A 125 -14.04 9.85 -21.60
N GLY A 126 -13.81 8.69 -20.97
CA GLY A 126 -12.47 8.15 -20.74
C GLY A 126 -11.62 8.98 -19.78
N LYS A 127 -12.24 9.75 -18.88
CA LYS A 127 -11.51 10.57 -17.92
C LYS A 127 -10.77 9.67 -16.90
N PRO A 128 -9.47 9.92 -16.63
CA PRO A 128 -8.75 9.17 -15.61
C PRO A 128 -9.32 9.52 -14.22
N PHE A 129 -9.25 8.54 -13.32
CA PHE A 129 -9.67 8.71 -11.93
C PHE A 129 -8.75 7.96 -10.98
N ALA A 130 -8.81 8.35 -9.71
CA ALA A 130 -8.23 7.61 -8.61
C ALA A 130 -9.34 7.05 -7.72
N TRP A 131 -9.17 5.83 -7.22
CA TRP A 131 -10.01 5.29 -6.17
C TRP A 131 -9.75 6.01 -4.85
N ARG A 132 -10.82 6.36 -4.14
CA ARG A 132 -10.76 6.94 -2.79
C ARG A 132 -11.66 6.18 -1.84
N LEU A 133 -11.21 6.03 -0.60
CA LEU A 133 -12.03 5.50 0.49
C LEU A 133 -12.91 6.62 1.06
N SER A 134 -14.20 6.38 1.19
CA SER A 134 -15.12 7.26 1.90
C SER A 134 -15.04 6.98 3.40
N LEU A 135 -14.31 7.81 4.14
CA LEU A 135 -14.15 7.65 5.59
C LEU A 135 -15.49 7.75 6.34
N ALA A 136 -16.41 8.60 5.88
CA ALA A 136 -17.74 8.72 6.45
C ALA A 136 -18.51 7.39 6.32
N ARG A 137 -18.53 6.81 5.10
CA ARG A 137 -19.19 5.51 4.87
C ARG A 137 -18.49 4.37 5.60
N ALA A 138 -17.16 4.38 5.66
CA ALA A 138 -16.40 3.38 6.41
C ALA A 138 -16.70 3.44 7.92
N ARG A 139 -16.83 4.65 8.47
CA ARG A 139 -17.25 4.84 9.87
C ARG A 139 -18.66 4.32 10.10
N ASP A 140 -19.61 4.68 9.24
CA ASP A 140 -21.00 4.20 9.34
C ASP A 140 -21.07 2.67 9.25
N TYR A 141 -20.29 2.07 8.33
CA TYR A 141 -20.23 0.63 8.12
C TYR A 141 -19.62 -0.13 9.30
N LEU A 142 -18.55 0.41 9.90
CA LEU A 142 -17.87 -0.21 11.05
C LEU A 142 -18.60 0.04 12.39
N GLY A 143 -19.39 1.11 12.49
CA GLY A 143 -20.11 1.46 13.71
C GLY A 143 -19.15 1.59 14.91
N PRO A 144 -19.48 1.02 16.08
CA PRO A 144 -18.63 1.09 17.28
C PRO A 144 -17.22 0.53 17.10
N ALA A 145 -17.00 -0.37 16.12
CA ALA A 145 -15.68 -0.91 15.85
C ALA A 145 -14.72 0.15 15.29
N TRP A 146 -15.24 1.23 14.71
CA TRP A 146 -14.44 2.35 14.22
C TRP A 146 -13.57 2.96 15.34
N ASP A 147 -14.17 3.19 16.51
CA ASP A 147 -13.49 3.83 17.63
C ASP A 147 -12.50 2.89 18.35
N ALA A 148 -12.57 1.59 18.04
CA ALA A 148 -11.65 0.57 18.54
C ALA A 148 -10.48 0.27 17.59
N LEU A 149 -10.42 0.91 16.41
CA LEU A 149 -9.32 0.75 15.47
C LEU A 149 -8.01 1.24 16.11
N THR A 150 -7.04 0.34 16.23
CA THR A 150 -5.71 0.63 16.74
C THR A 150 -4.66 0.09 15.78
N TYR A 151 -3.50 0.74 15.73
CA TYR A 151 -2.30 0.15 15.14
C TYR A 151 -1.70 -0.79 16.19
N SER A 152 -2.04 -2.08 16.11
CA SER A 152 -1.44 -3.14 16.94
C SER A 152 -0.11 -3.61 16.36
#